data_AF-T0HY17-F1
#
_entry.id   AF-T0HY17-F1
#
_cell.length_a   1.000
_cell.length_b   1.000
_cell.length_c   1.000
_cell.angle_alpha   90.00
_cell.angle_beta   90.00
_cell.angle_gamma   90.00
#
_symmetry.space_group_name_H-M   'P 1'
#
loop_
_entity.id
_entity.type
_entity.pdbx_description
1 polymer ?
#
loop_
_entity_poly.entity_id
_entity_poly.type
_entity_poly.pdbx_seq_one_letter_code
_entity_poly.pdbx_strand_id
1 'polypeptide(L)'
;MGKWQQTTQTRYPIWPLAKGEIAKISLRADAKRDRIGFGKDAAEDRAQGGGAGAMSKLVHHLTLYAAYHRNPHNVATHMVGIPMIMLGVDILLSRPILPAEPLALTPAIAISTLAAIYYLRLDAMLGAIMTMLLVIGCWAGITIAQMPTGAWLAIGGALFVAGWALQLIGHGYEGRKPAFLDDIRGLLIGPLFIVAEILFAMGARRNIRQAIEKRLTKPSERGHHGGHLPS
;
A
#
# COMPACT_ATOMS: atom_id res chain seq x y z
N MET A 1 -0.54 48.57 -15.95
CA MET A 1 -1.07 47.26 -16.38
C MET A 1 -0.20 46.17 -15.77
N GLY A 2 -0.69 45.56 -14.69
CA GLY A 2 0.08 44.67 -13.80
C GLY A 2 0.14 43.23 -14.29
N LYS A 3 1.24 42.57 -13.93
CA LYS A 3 1.78 41.30 -14.41
C LYS A 3 0.95 40.06 -14.00
N TRP A 4 0.82 39.13 -14.95
CA TRP A 4 0.97 37.67 -14.89
C TRP A 4 0.62 36.87 -13.61
N GLN A 5 -0.37 35.98 -13.79
CA GLN A 5 -0.41 34.55 -13.42
C GLN A 5 -0.15 34.10 -11.96
N GLN A 6 -1.23 33.69 -11.31
CA GLN A 6 -1.32 32.63 -10.29
C GLN A 6 -2.53 31.77 -10.72
N THR A 7 -2.57 30.45 -10.79
CA THR A 7 -1.93 29.38 -10.02
C THR A 7 -1.88 28.09 -10.88
N THR A 8 -0.70 27.54 -11.15
CA THR A 8 -0.59 26.12 -11.52
C THR A 8 -0.46 25.30 -10.24
N GLN A 9 -1.59 24.76 -9.76
CA GLN A 9 -1.58 23.68 -8.79
C GLN A 9 -0.89 22.47 -9.43
N THR A 10 0.30 22.14 -8.98
CA THR A 10 0.99 20.91 -9.34
C THR A 10 0.18 19.72 -8.84
N ARG A 11 -0.54 19.06 -9.74
CA ARG A 11 -1.20 17.77 -9.47
C ARG A 11 -0.12 16.77 -9.10
N TYR A 12 -0.24 16.12 -7.94
CA TYR A 12 0.50 14.89 -7.70
C TYR A 12 0.04 13.85 -8.73
N PRO A 13 0.94 13.34 -9.61
CA PRO A 13 0.59 12.23 -10.46
C PRO A 13 0.70 10.96 -9.61
N ILE A 14 -0.43 10.43 -9.12
CA ILE A 14 -0.48 9.10 -8.48
C ILE A 14 -0.51 8.01 -9.58
N TRP A 15 0.39 8.14 -10.54
CA TRP A 15 0.46 7.46 -11.84
C TRP A 15 -0.62 7.78 -12.89
N PRO A 16 -0.24 8.08 -14.15
CA PRO A 16 -1.15 8.57 -15.17
C PRO A 16 -1.04 7.86 -16.53
N LEU A 17 -2.06 8.05 -17.37
CA LEU A 17 -1.90 8.09 -18.83
C LEU A 17 -1.35 9.46 -19.32
N ALA A 18 -0.67 10.23 -18.48
CA ALA A 18 -0.23 11.60 -18.80
C ALA A 18 1.30 11.70 -18.86
N LYS A 19 1.83 11.69 -20.09
CA LYS A 19 3.22 12.01 -20.42
C LYS A 19 3.52 13.50 -20.16
N GLY A 20 4.74 13.85 -19.75
CA GLY A 20 5.32 15.19 -20.02
C GLY A 20 6.07 15.91 -18.89
N GLU A 21 5.54 16.01 -17.66
CA GLU A 21 6.03 17.02 -16.69
C GLU A 21 6.89 16.50 -15.52
N ILE A 22 7.13 15.19 -15.42
CA ILE A 22 7.62 14.55 -14.19
C ILE A 22 9.08 14.91 -13.82
N ALA A 23 9.93 15.29 -14.78
CA ALA A 23 11.37 15.46 -14.55
C ALA A 23 11.75 16.65 -13.63
N LYS A 24 10.90 17.68 -13.51
CA LYS A 24 11.25 18.90 -12.73
C LYS A 24 10.93 18.82 -11.23
N ILE A 25 10.12 17.85 -10.80
CA ILE A 25 9.62 17.74 -9.42
C ILE A 25 10.59 16.97 -8.51
N SER A 26 11.41 16.07 -9.09
CA SER A 26 12.27 15.13 -8.35
C SER A 26 13.31 15.82 -7.45
N LEU A 27 13.87 16.96 -7.87
CA LEU A 27 15.02 17.59 -7.18
C LEU A 27 14.66 18.36 -5.90
N ARG A 28 13.39 18.77 -5.71
CA ARG A 28 12.97 19.52 -4.51
C ARG A 28 12.44 18.65 -3.37
N ALA A 29 12.13 17.38 -3.64
CA ALA A 29 11.53 16.47 -2.65
C ALA A 29 12.58 15.77 -1.76
N ASP A 30 13.85 15.74 -2.19
CA ASP A 30 14.90 14.94 -1.56
C ASP A 30 15.30 15.45 -0.18
N ALA A 31 15.23 16.76 0.07
CA ALA A 31 15.53 17.37 1.37
C ALA A 31 14.45 17.14 2.46
N LYS A 32 13.29 16.59 2.12
CA LYS A 32 12.14 16.43 3.03
C LYS A 32 11.94 14.97 3.48
N ARG A 33 12.82 14.05 3.04
CA ARG A 33 12.67 12.59 3.10
C ARG A 33 12.91 11.96 4.48
N ASP A 34 13.81 12.52 5.30
CA ASP A 34 14.28 11.83 6.52
C ASP A 34 13.34 11.95 7.74
N ARG A 35 12.21 12.64 7.61
CA ARG A 35 11.34 12.99 8.75
C ARG A 35 10.04 12.20 8.89
N ILE A 36 9.70 11.34 7.93
CA ILE A 36 8.44 10.59 7.95
C ILE A 36 8.75 9.10 8.19
N GLY A 37 9.10 8.76 9.43
CA GLY A 37 9.29 7.38 9.85
C GLY A 37 8.01 6.79 10.44
N PHE A 38 7.70 5.54 10.10
CA PHE A 38 6.54 4.76 10.58
C PHE A 38 6.38 4.70 12.12
N GLY A 39 7.40 5.08 12.90
CA GLY A 39 7.48 4.82 14.34
C GLY A 39 6.88 5.87 15.29
N LYS A 40 6.60 7.12 14.87
CA LYS A 40 6.21 8.21 15.80
C LYS A 40 4.70 8.53 15.85
N ASP A 41 3.92 8.00 14.92
CA ASP A 41 2.59 8.56 14.63
C ASP A 41 1.44 7.88 15.39
N ALA A 42 1.74 6.84 16.19
CA ALA A 42 0.75 6.13 17.01
C ALA A 42 0.17 6.97 18.17
N ALA A 43 0.83 8.08 18.54
CA ALA A 43 0.39 8.95 19.63
C ALA A 43 -0.67 9.99 19.20
N GLU A 44 -0.61 10.54 17.98
CA GLU A 44 -1.58 11.55 17.50
C GLU A 44 -2.95 10.94 17.19
N ASP A 45 -2.98 9.65 16.85
CA ASP A 45 -4.16 8.93 16.39
C ASP A 45 -5.12 8.50 17.52
N ARG A 46 -4.71 8.63 18.78
CA ARG A 46 -5.54 8.37 19.97
C ARG A 46 -6.51 9.52 20.31
N ALA A 47 -6.34 10.70 19.71
CA ALA A 47 -7.08 11.90 20.08
C ALA A 47 -8.37 12.15 19.26
N GLN A 48 -8.69 11.36 18.23
CA GLN A 48 -9.78 11.65 17.29
C GLN A 48 -10.80 10.49 17.23
N GLY A 49 -12.03 10.75 17.69
CA GLY A 49 -13.14 9.81 17.85
C GLY A 49 -13.52 8.97 16.60
N GLY A 50 -14.16 7.83 16.86
CA GLY A 50 -14.20 6.60 16.05
C GLY A 50 -14.67 6.61 14.59
N GLY A 51 -15.12 7.74 14.04
CA GLY A 51 -15.37 7.89 12.59
C GLY A 51 -14.27 8.67 11.86
N ALA A 52 -13.75 9.72 12.49
CA ALA A 52 -12.64 10.53 11.96
C ALA A 52 -11.30 9.81 12.08
N GLY A 53 -11.13 8.99 13.13
CA GLY A 53 -9.91 8.21 13.36
C GLY A 53 -9.62 7.17 12.27
N ALA A 54 -10.61 6.43 11.80
CA ALA A 54 -10.42 5.42 10.75
C ALA A 54 -10.03 6.04 9.40
N MET A 55 -10.73 7.11 8.98
CA MET A 55 -10.37 7.87 7.79
C MET A 55 -8.96 8.47 7.92
N SER A 56 -8.60 8.99 9.10
CA SER A 56 -7.26 9.54 9.35
C SER A 56 -6.18 8.48 9.20
N LYS A 57 -6.39 7.26 9.74
CA LYS A 57 -5.47 6.11 9.63
C LYS A 57 -5.34 5.61 8.21
N LEU A 58 -6.44 5.38 7.50
CA LEU A 58 -6.39 4.91 6.11
C LEU A 58 -5.63 5.93 5.24
N VAL A 59 -6.03 7.21 5.32
CA VAL A 59 -5.35 8.28 4.57
C VAL A 59 -3.88 8.35 4.96
N HIS A 60 -3.54 8.18 6.24
CA HIS A 60 -2.17 8.17 6.71
C HIS A 60 -1.35 7.05 6.06
N HIS A 61 -1.76 5.78 6.17
CA HIS A 61 -1.04 4.65 5.61
C HIS A 61 -0.90 4.74 4.08
N LEU A 62 -1.97 5.13 3.38
CA LEU A 62 -1.93 5.31 1.92
C LEU A 62 -1.00 6.48 1.52
N THR A 63 -0.96 7.55 2.32
CA THR A 63 -0.03 8.68 2.09
C THR A 63 1.42 8.25 2.27
N LEU A 64 1.74 7.49 3.32
CA LEU A 64 3.09 6.97 3.53
C LEU A 64 3.53 6.08 2.37
N TYR A 65 2.66 5.18 1.94
CA TYR A 65 2.95 4.27 0.83
C TYR A 65 3.19 5.04 -0.49
N ALA A 66 2.32 6.01 -0.81
CA ALA A 66 2.45 6.86 -2.00
C ALA A 66 3.72 7.75 -1.97
N ALA A 67 4.18 8.15 -0.78
CA ALA A 67 5.45 8.89 -0.64
C ALA A 67 6.67 7.99 -0.88
N TYR A 68 6.55 6.70 -0.55
CA TYR A 68 7.62 5.72 -0.66
C TYR A 68 7.80 5.16 -2.08
N HIS A 69 6.71 5.06 -2.86
CA HIS A 69 6.71 4.48 -4.20
C HIS A 69 6.30 5.52 -5.24
N ARG A 70 7.27 6.30 -5.73
CA ARG A 70 7.03 7.36 -6.73
C ARG A 70 7.53 7.02 -8.12
N ASN A 71 8.44 6.04 -8.24
CA ASN A 71 8.92 5.62 -9.55
C ASN A 71 7.84 4.79 -10.25
N PRO A 72 7.40 5.17 -11.45
CA PRO A 72 6.32 4.47 -12.12
C PRO A 72 6.64 3.04 -12.57
N HIS A 73 7.91 2.76 -12.87
CA HIS A 73 8.35 1.39 -13.15
C HIS A 73 8.24 0.53 -11.88
N ASN A 74 8.61 1.10 -10.72
CA ASN A 74 8.46 0.41 -9.44
C ASN A 74 7.00 0.11 -9.12
N VAL A 75 6.12 1.10 -9.28
CA VAL A 75 4.67 0.92 -9.08
C VAL A 75 4.11 -0.14 -10.01
N ALA A 76 4.48 -0.13 -11.30
CA ALA A 76 4.00 -1.10 -12.27
C ALA A 76 4.41 -2.55 -11.91
N THR A 77 5.65 -2.77 -11.47
CA THR A 77 6.05 -4.11 -11.04
C THR A 77 5.35 -4.54 -9.76
N HIS A 78 5.07 -3.62 -8.83
CA HIS A 78 4.29 -3.90 -7.62
C HIS A 78 2.85 -4.27 -7.93
N MET A 79 2.20 -3.59 -8.87
CA MET A 79 0.82 -3.87 -9.29
C MET A 79 0.64 -5.31 -9.77
N VAL A 80 1.67 -5.92 -10.35
CA VAL A 80 1.64 -7.32 -10.80
C VAL A 80 2.22 -8.26 -9.73
N GLY A 81 3.35 -7.90 -9.13
CA GLY A 81 4.07 -8.74 -8.20
C GLY A 81 3.34 -8.98 -6.88
N ILE A 82 2.62 -7.98 -6.35
CA ILE A 82 1.85 -8.14 -5.10
C ILE A 82 0.71 -9.16 -5.27
N PRO A 83 -0.18 -9.06 -6.28
CA PRO A 83 -1.20 -10.08 -6.51
C PRO A 83 -0.63 -11.49 -6.71
N MET A 84 0.50 -11.61 -7.43
CA MET A 84 1.19 -12.90 -7.60
C MET A 84 1.66 -13.48 -6.27
N ILE A 85 2.28 -12.67 -5.40
CA ILE A 85 2.71 -13.11 -4.07
C ILE A 85 1.50 -13.50 -3.20
N MET A 86 0.44 -12.69 -3.18
CA MET A 86 -0.76 -13.01 -2.40
C MET A 86 -1.34 -14.37 -2.79
N LEU A 87 -1.54 -14.60 -4.10
CA LEU A 87 -2.07 -15.87 -4.59
C LEU A 87 -1.08 -17.03 -4.35
N GLY A 88 0.22 -16.81 -4.54
CA GLY A 88 1.25 -17.81 -4.24
C GLY A 88 1.25 -18.24 -2.77
N VAL A 89 1.11 -17.27 -1.85
CA VAL A 89 1.00 -17.53 -0.41
C VAL A 89 -0.28 -18.32 -0.10
N ASP A 90 -1.44 -17.91 -0.62
CA ASP A 90 -2.70 -18.63 -0.41
C ASP A 90 -2.61 -20.07 -0.92
N ILE A 91 -2.01 -20.31 -2.10
CA ILE A 91 -1.82 -21.65 -2.66
C ILE A 91 -0.92 -22.51 -1.77
N LEU A 92 0.25 -22.00 -1.41
CA LEU A 92 1.21 -22.76 -0.62
C LEU A 92 0.68 -23.05 0.79
N LEU A 93 -0.04 -22.11 1.38
CA LEU A 93 -0.60 -22.26 2.73
C LEU A 93 -1.94 -22.98 2.78
N SER A 94 -2.54 -23.32 1.64
CA SER A 94 -3.81 -24.08 1.58
C SER A 94 -3.64 -25.59 1.66
N ARG A 95 -2.41 -26.12 1.50
CA ARG A 95 -2.14 -27.55 1.62
C ARG A 95 -1.99 -28.06 3.06
N PRO A 96 -1.20 -27.42 3.95
CA PRO A 96 -1.17 -27.86 5.34
C PRO A 96 -2.54 -27.69 5.99
N ILE A 97 -3.00 -28.71 6.71
CA ILE A 97 -4.25 -28.69 7.47
C ILE A 97 -3.90 -28.51 8.95
N LEU A 98 -4.51 -27.52 9.61
CA LEU A 98 -4.38 -27.33 11.05
C LEU A 98 -5.32 -28.30 11.78
N PRO A 99 -4.91 -28.83 12.94
CA PRO A 99 -5.77 -29.69 13.75
C PRO A 99 -6.86 -28.84 14.43
N ALA A 100 -7.98 -28.64 13.74
CA ALA A 100 -9.08 -27.76 14.19
C ALA A 100 -10.46 -28.38 13.92
N GLU A 101 -10.78 -29.53 14.52
CA GLU A 101 -12.08 -30.18 14.33
C GLU A 101 -13.26 -29.33 14.85
N PRO A 102 -14.41 -29.27 14.13
CA PRO A 102 -14.76 -29.98 12.89
C PRO A 102 -14.39 -29.23 11.59
N LEU A 103 -13.67 -28.11 11.68
CA LEU A 103 -13.37 -27.24 10.53
C LEU A 103 -11.95 -27.50 10.02
N ALA A 104 -11.82 -28.09 8.83
CA ALA A 104 -10.52 -28.22 8.16
C ALA A 104 -9.95 -26.82 7.82
N LEU A 105 -9.23 -26.24 8.79
CA LEU A 105 -8.66 -24.90 8.72
C LEU A 105 -7.26 -24.99 8.13
N THR A 106 -7.02 -24.32 7.02
CA THR A 106 -5.66 -24.18 6.48
C THR A 106 -5.03 -22.90 7.04
N PRO A 107 -3.69 -22.82 7.15
CA PRO A 107 -3.00 -21.58 7.49
C PRO A 107 -3.37 -20.41 6.56
N ALA A 108 -3.67 -20.69 5.27
CA ALA A 108 -4.16 -19.67 4.34
C ALA A 108 -5.46 -19.03 4.85
N ILE A 109 -6.47 -19.82 5.19
CA ILE A 109 -7.76 -19.31 5.71
C ILE A 109 -7.53 -18.50 6.99
N ALA A 110 -6.68 -18.99 7.91
CA ALA A 110 -6.42 -18.30 9.17
C ALA A 110 -5.79 -16.91 8.95
N ILE A 111 -4.72 -16.83 8.15
CA ILE A 111 -4.02 -15.57 7.85
C ILE A 111 -4.92 -14.62 7.05
N SER A 112 -5.62 -15.14 6.03
CA SER A 112 -6.54 -14.36 5.20
C SER A 112 -7.72 -13.82 6.02
N THR A 113 -8.21 -14.55 7.01
CA THR A 113 -9.24 -14.06 7.95
C THR A 113 -8.70 -12.91 8.80
N LEU A 114 -7.49 -13.05 9.36
CA LEU A 114 -6.86 -11.98 10.14
C LEU A 114 -6.61 -10.73 9.29
N ALA A 115 -6.15 -10.90 8.06
CA ALA A 115 -5.96 -9.82 7.10
C ALA A 115 -7.29 -9.14 6.74
N ALA A 116 -8.35 -9.91 6.45
CA ALA A 116 -9.68 -9.38 6.17
C ALA A 116 -10.22 -8.54 7.34
N ILE A 117 -10.09 -9.03 8.58
CA ILE A 117 -10.47 -8.29 9.79
C ILE A 117 -9.67 -6.97 9.89
N TYR A 118 -8.36 -7.02 9.63
CA TYR A 118 -7.52 -5.81 9.62
C TYR A 118 -8.02 -4.79 8.58
N TYR A 119 -8.29 -5.23 7.36
CA TYR A 119 -8.75 -4.33 6.29
C TYR A 119 -10.13 -3.76 6.56
N LEU A 120 -11.08 -4.56 7.05
CA LEU A 120 -12.43 -4.11 7.42
C LEU A 120 -12.39 -3.06 8.55
N ARG A 121 -11.47 -3.21 9.52
CA ARG A 121 -11.26 -2.20 10.57
C ARG A 121 -10.63 -0.92 10.04
N LEU A 122 -9.85 -1.00 8.97
CA LEU A 122 -9.22 0.17 8.36
C LEU A 122 -10.20 0.96 7.49
N ASP A 123 -11.00 0.26 6.69
CA ASP A 123 -12.11 0.81 5.93
C ASP A 123 -13.07 -0.27 5.46
N ALA A 124 -14.38 -0.07 5.67
CA ALA A 124 -15.37 -1.11 5.36
C ALA A 124 -15.46 -1.46 3.87
N MET A 125 -15.35 -0.49 2.96
CA MET A 125 -15.51 -0.74 1.52
C MET A 125 -14.25 -1.38 0.92
N LEU A 126 -13.08 -0.81 1.21
CA LEU A 126 -11.81 -1.40 0.77
C LEU A 126 -11.60 -2.77 1.44
N GLY A 127 -11.97 -2.88 2.71
CA GLY A 127 -11.95 -4.13 3.45
C GLY A 127 -12.87 -5.19 2.87
N ALA A 128 -14.08 -4.84 2.43
CA ALA A 128 -14.97 -5.78 1.76
C ALA A 128 -14.38 -6.28 0.43
N ILE A 129 -13.80 -5.39 -0.38
CA ILE A 129 -13.15 -5.76 -1.64
C ILE A 129 -11.95 -6.67 -1.36
N MET A 130 -11.08 -6.30 -0.42
CA MET A 130 -9.94 -7.13 -0.02
C MET A 130 -10.40 -8.50 0.51
N THR A 131 -11.46 -8.54 1.31
CA THR A 131 -12.03 -9.80 1.83
C THR A 131 -12.47 -10.70 0.68
N MET A 132 -13.18 -10.15 -0.32
CA MET A 132 -13.58 -10.89 -1.51
C MET A 132 -12.36 -11.45 -2.27
N LEU A 133 -11.31 -10.64 -2.47
CA LEU A 133 -10.09 -11.08 -3.14
C LEU A 133 -9.38 -12.20 -2.37
N LEU A 134 -9.29 -12.09 -1.04
CA LEU A 134 -8.70 -13.11 -0.17
C LEU A 134 -9.52 -14.41 -0.18
N VAL A 135 -10.87 -14.32 -0.21
CA VAL A 135 -11.74 -15.50 -0.35
C VAL A 135 -11.50 -16.20 -1.69
N ILE A 136 -11.39 -15.45 -2.78
CA ILE A 136 -11.07 -16.00 -4.11
C ILE A 136 -9.68 -16.65 -4.10
N GLY A 137 -8.69 -16.00 -3.47
CA GLY A 137 -7.33 -16.53 -3.31
C GLY A 137 -7.30 -17.85 -2.54
N CYS A 138 -7.97 -17.91 -1.38
CA CYS A 138 -8.12 -19.13 -0.59
C CYS A 138 -8.85 -20.24 -1.37
N TRP A 139 -9.92 -19.90 -2.10
CA TRP A 139 -10.63 -20.88 -2.93
C TRP A 139 -9.74 -21.47 -4.03
N ALA A 140 -8.98 -20.62 -4.74
CA ALA A 140 -8.00 -21.07 -5.72
C ALA A 140 -6.90 -21.92 -5.07
N GLY A 141 -6.42 -21.50 -3.89
CA GLY A 141 -5.41 -22.20 -3.12
C GLY A 141 -5.84 -23.61 -2.70
N ILE A 142 -7.05 -23.76 -2.16
CA ILE A 142 -7.62 -25.06 -1.77
C ILE A 142 -7.78 -25.97 -3.00
N THR A 143 -8.21 -25.40 -4.13
CA THR A 143 -8.38 -26.14 -5.39
C THR A 143 -7.04 -26.67 -5.91
N ILE A 144 -6.01 -25.82 -5.96
CA ILE A 144 -4.66 -26.18 -6.42
C ILE A 144 -3.97 -27.13 -5.41
N ALA A 145 -4.26 -27.01 -4.13
CA ALA A 145 -3.74 -27.90 -3.09
C ALA A 145 -4.19 -29.37 -3.24
N GLN A 146 -5.19 -29.66 -4.09
CA GLN A 146 -5.58 -31.04 -4.44
C GLN A 146 -4.72 -31.66 -5.56
N MET A 147 -3.94 -30.85 -6.28
CA MET A 147 -3.09 -31.34 -7.38
C MET A 147 -1.87 -32.12 -6.85
N PRO A 148 -1.20 -32.95 -7.67
CA PRO A 148 0.04 -33.61 -7.25
C PRO A 148 1.08 -32.63 -6.66
N THR A 149 1.91 -33.12 -5.73
CA THR A 149 2.88 -32.27 -5.00
C THR A 149 3.73 -31.40 -5.91
N GLY A 150 4.24 -31.95 -7.01
CA GLY A 150 5.02 -31.20 -7.97
C GLY A 150 4.26 -30.04 -8.61
N ALA A 151 2.99 -30.25 -9.00
CA ALA A 151 2.18 -29.22 -9.66
C ALA A 151 1.79 -28.09 -8.71
N TRP A 152 1.32 -28.43 -7.49
CA TRP A 152 1.03 -27.45 -6.46
C TRP A 152 2.25 -26.58 -6.11
N LEU A 153 3.40 -27.22 -5.90
CA LEU A 153 4.63 -26.52 -5.53
C LEU A 153 5.13 -25.66 -6.70
N ALA A 154 5.05 -26.17 -7.93
CA ALA A 154 5.44 -25.41 -9.12
C ALA A 154 4.56 -24.17 -9.30
N ILE A 155 3.24 -24.28 -9.20
CA ILE A 155 2.33 -23.14 -9.40
C ILE A 155 2.49 -22.12 -8.27
N GLY A 156 2.36 -22.54 -7.00
CA GLY A 156 2.46 -21.64 -5.85
C GLY A 156 3.86 -21.02 -5.71
N GLY A 157 4.89 -21.84 -5.88
CA GLY A 157 6.29 -21.42 -5.83
C GLY A 157 6.66 -20.47 -6.96
N ALA A 158 6.22 -20.75 -8.20
CA ALA A 158 6.50 -19.85 -9.33
C ALA A 158 5.86 -18.48 -9.15
N LEU A 159 4.59 -18.43 -8.72
CA LEU A 159 3.91 -17.16 -8.44
C LEU A 159 4.61 -16.37 -7.33
N PHE A 160 4.97 -17.04 -6.24
CA PHE A 160 5.66 -16.41 -5.11
C PHE A 160 7.04 -15.86 -5.51
N VAL A 161 7.87 -16.69 -6.14
CA VAL A 161 9.24 -16.30 -6.54
C VAL A 161 9.21 -15.22 -7.63
N ALA A 162 8.37 -15.37 -8.66
CA ALA A 162 8.28 -14.39 -9.72
C ALA A 162 7.69 -13.05 -9.23
N GLY A 163 6.70 -13.09 -8.35
CA GLY A 163 6.16 -11.87 -7.74
C GLY A 163 7.20 -11.13 -6.90
N TRP A 164 8.04 -11.85 -6.16
CA TRP A 164 9.16 -11.25 -5.42
C TRP A 164 10.23 -10.69 -6.35
N ALA A 165 10.60 -11.41 -7.41
CA ALA A 165 11.55 -10.92 -8.40
C ALA A 165 11.07 -9.59 -9.01
N LEU A 166 9.79 -9.48 -9.37
CA LEU A 166 9.20 -8.23 -9.86
C LEU A 166 9.27 -7.09 -8.84
N GLN A 167 8.95 -7.35 -7.56
CA GLN A 167 9.07 -6.32 -6.52
C GLN A 167 10.51 -5.85 -6.34
N LEU A 168 11.48 -6.78 -6.30
CA LEU A 168 12.90 -6.44 -6.15
C LEU A 168 13.44 -5.65 -7.35
N ILE A 169 13.05 -6.02 -8.57
CA ILE A 169 13.37 -5.24 -9.79
C ILE A 169 12.81 -3.82 -9.68
N GLY A 170 11.55 -3.69 -9.23
CA GLY A 170 10.91 -2.41 -8.97
C GLY A 170 11.69 -1.53 -8.01
N HIS A 171 12.07 -2.10 -6.86
CA HIS A 171 12.88 -1.44 -5.85
C HIS A 171 14.27 -1.04 -6.38
N GLY A 172 14.85 -1.83 -7.29
CA GLY A 172 16.08 -1.50 -7.99
C GLY A 172 15.98 -0.20 -8.80
N TYR A 173 14.85 0.05 -9.46
CA TYR A 173 14.61 1.32 -10.18
C TYR A 173 14.48 2.54 -9.27
N GLU A 174 14.05 2.36 -8.02
CA GLU A 174 13.88 3.45 -7.06
C GLU A 174 15.09 3.61 -6.12
N GLY A 175 16.00 2.63 -6.09
CA GLY A 175 17.18 2.62 -5.21
C GLY A 175 16.82 2.53 -3.72
N ARG A 176 15.61 2.06 -3.40
CA ARG A 176 15.08 1.96 -2.04
C ARG A 176 14.84 0.51 -1.68
N LYS A 177 15.13 0.16 -0.43
CA LYS A 177 14.79 -1.15 0.11
C LYS A 177 13.26 -1.33 0.19
N PRO A 178 12.74 -2.56 0.28
CA PRO A 178 11.32 -2.78 0.50
C PRO A 178 10.82 -2.20 1.82
N ALA A 179 9.66 -1.54 1.80
CA ALA A 179 9.09 -0.87 2.97
C ALA A 179 8.79 -1.82 4.14
N PHE A 180 8.50 -3.10 3.85
CA PHE A 180 8.24 -4.08 4.91
C PHE A 180 9.48 -4.45 5.73
N LEU A 181 10.68 -4.16 5.23
CA LEU A 181 11.91 -4.32 6.01
C LEU A 181 12.00 -3.28 7.14
N ASP A 182 11.26 -2.17 7.03
CA ASP A 182 11.13 -1.17 8.09
C ASP A 182 9.94 -1.46 9.02
N ASP A 183 8.79 -1.88 8.47
CA ASP A 183 7.60 -2.30 9.24
C ASP A 183 6.83 -3.38 8.47
N ILE A 184 6.65 -4.57 9.07
CA ILE A 184 5.94 -5.71 8.49
C ILE A 184 4.51 -5.36 8.02
N ARG A 185 3.87 -4.34 8.61
CA ARG A 185 2.57 -3.83 8.15
C ARG A 185 2.60 -3.36 6.70
N GLY A 186 3.76 -3.00 6.18
CA GLY A 186 3.95 -2.70 4.75
C GLY A 186 3.45 -3.83 3.83
N LEU A 187 3.54 -5.09 4.25
CA LEU A 187 2.99 -6.24 3.51
C LEU A 187 1.47 -6.21 3.41
N LEU A 188 0.77 -5.69 4.42
CA LEU A 188 -0.69 -5.55 4.41
C LEU A 188 -1.12 -4.29 3.64
N ILE A 189 -0.38 -3.19 3.78
CA ILE A 189 -0.71 -1.91 3.14
C ILE A 189 -0.51 -1.95 1.62
N GLY A 190 0.51 -2.67 1.12
CA GLY A 190 0.78 -2.78 -0.33
C GLY A 190 -0.43 -3.28 -1.16
N PRO A 191 -1.02 -4.44 -0.82
CA PRO A 191 -2.25 -4.92 -1.46
C PRO A 191 -3.41 -3.94 -1.44
N LEU A 192 -3.66 -3.34 -0.27
CA LEU A 192 -4.73 -2.37 -0.10
C LEU A 192 -4.53 -1.13 -0.96
N PHE A 193 -3.27 -0.68 -1.09
CA PHE A 193 -2.90 0.44 -1.93
C PHE A 193 -3.24 0.17 -3.40
N ILE A 194 -2.94 -1.03 -3.93
CA ILE A 194 -3.30 -1.39 -5.31
C ILE A 194 -4.81 -1.30 -5.54
N VAL A 195 -5.62 -1.83 -4.61
CA VAL A 195 -7.07 -1.72 -4.71
C VAL A 195 -7.55 -0.27 -4.66
N ALA A 196 -6.97 0.54 -3.76
CA ALA A 196 -7.28 1.96 -3.67
C ALA A 196 -6.96 2.70 -4.98
N GLU A 197 -5.79 2.44 -5.59
CA GLU A 197 -5.38 3.02 -6.87
C GLU A 197 -6.33 2.63 -8.01
N ILE A 198 -6.73 1.36 -8.10
CA ILE A 198 -7.72 0.92 -9.10
C ILE A 198 -9.05 1.66 -8.92
N LEU A 199 -9.52 1.81 -7.68
CA LEU A 199 -10.74 2.57 -7.38
C LEU A 199 -10.61 4.05 -7.74
N PHE A 200 -9.45 4.67 -7.47
CA PHE A 200 -9.17 6.04 -7.85
C PHE A 200 -9.14 6.22 -9.37
N ALA A 201 -8.59 5.25 -10.11
CA ALA A 201 -8.57 5.23 -11.56
C ALA A 201 -9.99 5.10 -12.15
N MET A 202 -10.86 4.34 -11.49
CA MET A 202 -12.30 4.26 -11.83
C MET A 202 -13.11 5.49 -11.36
N GLY A 203 -12.45 6.48 -10.74
CA GLY A 203 -13.08 7.72 -10.30
C GLY A 203 -13.86 7.62 -8.98
N ALA A 204 -13.75 6.50 -8.26
CA ALA A 204 -14.30 6.31 -6.92
C ALA A 204 -13.40 6.91 -5.83
N ARG A 205 -13.92 7.03 -4.59
CA ARG A 205 -13.14 7.40 -3.38
C ARG A 205 -12.33 8.71 -3.51
N ARG A 206 -12.85 9.66 -4.28
CA ARG A 206 -12.22 10.97 -4.56
C ARG A 206 -11.86 11.75 -3.31
N ASN A 207 -12.69 11.67 -2.26
CA ASN A 207 -12.45 12.30 -0.97
C ASN A 207 -11.12 11.84 -0.33
N ILE A 208 -10.82 10.54 -0.43
CA ILE A 208 -9.59 9.96 0.13
C ILE A 208 -8.39 10.35 -0.71
N ARG A 209 -8.53 10.24 -2.04
CA ARG A 209 -7.50 10.70 -2.97
C ARG A 209 -7.12 12.16 -2.73
N GLN A 210 -8.11 13.05 -2.64
CA GLN A 210 -7.90 14.47 -2.35
C GLN A 210 -7.21 14.69 -0.99
N ALA A 211 -7.57 13.91 0.04
CA ALA A 211 -6.93 13.99 1.35
C ALA A 211 -5.45 13.58 1.29
N ILE A 212 -5.11 12.54 0.52
CA ILE A 212 -3.71 12.12 0.27
C ILE A 212 -2.96 13.22 -0.46
N GLU A 213 -3.48 13.73 -1.57
CA GLU A 213 -2.86 14.81 -2.37
C GLU A 213 -2.62 16.07 -1.52
N LYS A 214 -3.59 16.45 -0.67
CA LYS A 214 -3.46 17.57 0.27
C LYS A 214 -2.35 17.34 1.30
N ARG A 215 -2.17 16.12 1.81
CA ARG A 215 -1.08 15.81 2.76
C ARG A 215 0.28 15.80 2.08
N LEU A 216 0.37 15.32 0.83
CA LEU A 216 1.61 15.34 0.07
C LEU A 216 2.03 16.77 -0.34
N THR A 217 1.07 17.69 -0.55
CA THR A 217 1.35 19.08 -0.97
C THR A 217 1.70 20.02 0.18
N LYS A 218 1.24 19.77 1.41
CA LYS A 218 1.50 20.68 2.55
C LYS A 218 2.99 20.77 2.91
N PRO A 219 3.58 21.98 2.99
CA PRO A 219 4.87 22.19 3.67
C PRO A 219 4.75 21.76 5.14
N SER A 220 5.78 21.12 5.69
CA SER A 220 5.76 20.72 7.10
C SER A 220 5.99 21.96 7.98
N GLU A 221 4.95 22.46 8.64
CA GLU A 221 5.03 23.58 9.62
C GLU A 221 5.67 23.15 10.96
N ARG A 222 6.80 22.44 10.92
CA ARG A 222 7.61 22.20 12.12
C ARG A 222 9.06 22.55 11.79
N GLY A 223 9.38 23.83 11.98
CA GLY A 223 10.70 24.43 11.79
C GLY A 223 10.76 25.95 11.95
N HIS A 224 9.95 26.56 12.82
CA HIS A 224 10.20 27.94 13.27
C HIS A 224 9.60 28.21 14.66
N HIS A 225 10.08 27.48 15.67
CA HIS A 225 10.25 28.05 17.01
C HIS A 225 11.75 28.32 17.08
N GLY A 226 12.25 29.54 17.05
CA GLY A 226 11.93 30.62 17.97
C GLY A 226 13.21 30.85 18.78
N GLY A 227 14.10 31.68 18.25
CA GLY A 227 15.36 32.04 18.88
C GLY A 227 15.72 33.47 18.52
N HIS A 228 14.81 34.40 18.79
CA HIS A 228 15.12 35.82 18.85
C HIS A 228 15.62 36.08 20.28
N LEU A 229 16.93 36.27 20.45
CA LEU A 229 17.47 36.88 21.66
C LEU A 229 17.19 38.38 21.54
N PRO A 230 16.56 39.02 22.55
CA PRO A 230 16.58 40.47 22.63
C PRO A 230 18.02 40.93 22.95
N SER A 231 18.36 42.05 22.32
CA SER A 231 19.59 42.87 22.34
C SER A 231 20.49 42.75 23.55
#